data_AF-A0A0S2ZYR5-F1
#
_entry.id   AF-A0A0S2ZYR5-F1
#
_cell.length_a   1.000
_cell.length_b   1.000
_cell.length_c   1.000
_cell.angle_alpha   90.00
_cell.angle_beta   90.00
_cell.angle_gamma   90.00
#
_symmetry.space_group_name_H-M   'P 1'
#
loop_
_entity.id
_entity.type
_entity.pdbx_description
1 polymer ?
#
loop_
_entity_poly.entity_id
_entity_poly.type
_entity_poly.pdbx_seq_one_letter_code
_entity_poly.pdbx_strand_id
1 'polypeptide(L)' 'KATMDVLFDDFKTMRMPAHLRVSLACCLNMCGAVHCSDIAILGFHRKPPMLDHEYLDKMCEIPLAIAACPTA' A
#
# COMPACT_ATOMS: atom_id res chain seq x y z
N LYS A 1 4.11 -13.01 -4.48
CA LYS A 1 4.27 -14.43 -4.85
C LYS A 1 3.02 -14.95 -5.58
N ALA A 2 1.87 -15.05 -4.92
CA ALA A 2 0.63 -15.54 -5.55
C ALA A 2 0.30 -14.92 -6.92
N THR A 3 0.45 -13.59 -7.06
CA THR A 3 0.23 -12.90 -8.35
C THR A 3 1.20 -13.34 -9.45
N MET A 4 2.47 -13.58 -9.11
CA MET A 4 3.49 -14.02 -10.07
C MET A 4 3.32 -15.48 -10.47
N ASP A 5 2.82 -16.32 -9.56
CA ASP A 5 2.57 -17.74 -9.86
C ASP A 5 1.50 -17.88 -10.98
N VAL A 6 0.51 -16.98 -11.00
CA VAL A 6 -0.53 -16.92 -12.06
C VAL A 6 -0.02 -16.25 -13.33
N LEU A 7 0.79 -15.20 -13.22
CA LEU A 7 1.31 -14.45 -14.36
C LEU A 7 2.57 -15.07 -14.99
N PHE A 8 3.04 -16.22 -14.51
CA PHE A 8 4.33 -16.77 -14.91
C PHE A 8 4.39 -17.18 -16.38
N ASP A 9 3.30 -17.71 -16.95
CA ASP A 9 3.25 -18.09 -18.36
C ASP A 9 3.29 -16.87 -19.29
N ASP A 10 2.67 -15.76 -18.86
CA ASP A 10 2.71 -14.47 -19.55
C ASP A 10 4.09 -13.81 -19.43
N PHE A 11 4.80 -14.05 -18.33
CA PHE A 11 6.14 -13.51 -18.14
C PHE A 11 7.17 -14.15 -19.09
N LYS A 12 6.97 -15.42 -19.46
CA LYS A 12 7.86 -16.13 -20.39
C LYS A 12 7.66 -15.76 -21.86
N THR A 13 6.50 -15.19 -22.21
CA THR A 13 6.10 -14.96 -23.61
C THR A 13 5.71 -13.51 -23.85
N MET A 14 6.13 -12.93 -24.97
CA MET A 14 5.80 -11.53 -25.30
C MET A 14 4.46 -11.45 -26.05
N ARG A 15 3.36 -11.84 -25.40
CA ARG A 15 2.01 -11.85 -26.01
C ARG A 15 1.19 -10.57 -25.81
N MET A 16 1.63 -9.68 -24.93
CA MET A 16 0.92 -8.44 -24.60
C MET A 16 1.27 -7.33 -25.61
N PRO A 17 0.33 -6.41 -25.92
CA PRO A 17 0.56 -5.35 -26.91
C PRO A 17 1.59 -4.30 -26.46
N ALA A 18 1.87 -4.21 -25.16
CA ALA A 18 2.85 -3.31 -24.57
C ALA A 18 3.43 -3.93 -23.28
N HIS A 19 4.50 -3.32 -22.76
CA HIS A 19 5.13 -3.75 -21.52
C HIS A 19 4.21 -3.45 -20.32
N LEU A 20 3.73 -4.49 -19.64
CA LEU A 20 2.87 -4.38 -18.47
C LEU A 20 3.67 -4.36 -17.17
N ARG A 21 3.44 -3.35 -16.32
CA ARG A 21 4.04 -3.23 -14.98
C ARG A 21 3.00 -3.50 -13.91
N VAL A 22 3.20 -4.57 -13.15
CA VAL A 22 2.37 -4.92 -11.99
C VAL A 22 3.17 -4.66 -10.72
N SER A 23 2.67 -3.79 -9.85
CA SER A 23 3.33 -3.43 -8.59
C SER A 23 2.42 -3.61 -7.38
N LEU A 24 3.03 -3.84 -6.22
CA LEU A 24 2.32 -4.06 -4.96
C LEU A 24 2.84 -3.15 -3.86
N ALA A 25 1.94 -2.53 -3.11
CA ALA A 25 2.22 -1.85 -1.86
C ALA A 25 1.44 -2.50 -0.72
N CYS A 26 2.12 -2.73 0.40
CA CYS A 26 1.50 -3.31 1.59
C CYS A 26 0.61 -2.32 2.36
N CYS A 27 0.85 -1.01 2.20
CA CYS A 27 0.06 0.06 2.78
C CYS A 27 0.09 1.32 1.89
N LEU A 28 -0.65 2.34 2.30
CA LEU A 28 -0.84 3.59 1.53
C LEU A 28 0.43 4.44 1.39
N ASN A 29 1.50 4.11 2.11
CA ASN A 29 2.79 4.78 1.97
C ASN A 29 3.48 4.45 0.64
N MET A 30 2.99 3.44 -0.08
CA MET A 30 3.36 3.13 -1.47
C MET A 30 4.88 3.19 -1.69
N CYS A 31 5.67 2.45 -0.89
CA CYS A 31 7.14 2.43 -0.92
C CYS A 31 7.71 1.83 -2.24
N GLY A 32 7.40 2.46 -3.38
CA GLY A 32 7.65 2.00 -4.73
C GLY A 32 6.74 2.70 -5.75
N ALA A 33 6.76 2.23 -6.99
CA ALA A 33 6.05 2.85 -8.11
C ALA A 33 4.56 2.44 -8.22
N VAL A 34 3.91 2.11 -7.10
CA VAL A 34 2.56 1.50 -7.11
C VAL A 34 1.51 2.47 -7.63
N HIS A 35 1.64 3.76 -7.35
CA HIS A 35 0.73 4.81 -7.82
C HIS A 35 0.84 5.10 -9.33
N CYS A 36 1.88 4.62 -10.01
CA CYS A 36 2.14 4.86 -11.43
C CYS A 36 2.39 3.57 -12.23
N SER A 37 1.90 2.43 -11.71
CA SER A 37 1.94 1.14 -12.39
C SER A 37 0.68 0.91 -13.22
N ASP A 38 0.77 0.14 -14.30
CA ASP A 38 -0.38 -0.21 -15.14
C ASP A 38 -1.43 -0.99 -14.33
N ILE A 39 -0.97 -1.89 -13.45
CA ILE A 39 -1.79 -2.58 -12.47
C ILE A 39 -1.16 -2.43 -11.08
N ALA A 40 -1.94 -1.89 -10.15
CA ALA A 40 -1.52 -1.62 -8.79
C ALA A 40 -2.33 -2.46 -7.79
N ILE A 41 -1.63 -3.16 -6.90
CA ILE A 41 -2.23 -3.88 -5.77
C ILE A 41 -1.88 -3.14 -4.49
N LEU A 42 -2.89 -2.67 -3.76
CA LEU A 42 -2.71 -1.89 -2.54
C LEU A 42 -3.39 -2.56 -1.35
N GLY A 43 -2.63 -2.80 -0.28
CA GLY A 43 -3.16 -3.16 1.03
C GLY A 43 -3.84 -1.94 1.68
N PHE A 44 -5.09 -2.11 2.12
CA PHE A 44 -5.89 -1.04 2.68
C PHE A 44 -6.60 -1.46 3.98
N HIS A 45 -6.53 -0.61 5.01
CA HIS A 45 -7.23 -0.81 6.28
C HIS A 45 -8.67 -0.26 6.20
N ARG A 46 -9.65 -1.06 6.60
CA ARG A 46 -11.08 -0.67 6.60
C ARG A 46 -11.64 -0.38 7.99
N LYS A 47 -10.80 -0.37 9.02
CA LYS A 47 -11.17 -0.12 10.41
C LYS A 47 -10.37 1.06 10.95
N PRO A 48 -10.98 1.90 11.82
CA PRO A 48 -10.26 2.98 12.48
C PRO A 48 -9.14 2.44 13.38
N PRO A 49 -8.14 3.28 13.74
CA PRO A 49 -7.09 2.89 14.68
C PRO A 49 -7.69 2.56 16.05
N MET A 50 -7.11 1.57 16.73
CA MET A 50 -7.43 1.27 18.13
C MET A 50 -6.64 2.21 19.03
N LEU A 51 -7.31 2.87 19.97
CA LEU A 51 -6.71 3.86 20.85
C LEU A 51 -6.31 3.23 22.18
N ASP A 52 -5.01 3.25 22.47
CA ASP A 52 -4.46 2.85 23.76
C ASP A 52 -4.12 4.09 24.59
N HIS A 53 -5.00 4.42 25.53
CA HIS A 53 -4.92 5.65 26.32
C HIS A 53 -3.78 5.64 27.34
N GLU A 54 -3.24 4.46 27.71
CA GLU A 54 -2.15 4.38 28.68
C GLU A 54 -0.80 4.82 28.08
N TYR A 55 -0.62 4.58 26.78
CA TYR A 55 0.63 4.85 26.07
C TYR A 55 0.60 6.10 25.20
N LEU A 56 -0.57 6.65 24.91
CA LEU A 56 -0.74 7.77 23.99
C LEU A 56 0.09 9.00 24.41
N ASP A 57 -0.02 9.43 25.67
CA ASP A 57 0.76 10.57 26.19
C ASP A 57 2.25 10.25 26.39
N LYS A 58 2.60 8.97 26.54
CA LYS A 58 3.98 8.54 26.80
C LYS A 58 4.81 8.46 25.52
N MET A 59 4.16 8.22 24.37
CA MET A 59 4.82 7.85 23.10
C MET A 59 4.53 8.83 21.97
N CYS A 60 3.44 9.60 22.04
CA CYS A 60 3.00 10.45 20.94
C CYS A 60 2.93 11.92 21.34
N GLU A 61 3.39 12.80 20.45
CA GLU A 61 3.07 14.22 20.51
C GLU A 61 1.66 14.43 19.92
N ILE A 62 0.66 14.64 20.79
CA ILE A 62 -0.75 14.75 20.40
C ILE A 62 -0.98 15.74 19.23
N PRO A 63 -0.39 16.96 19.24
CA PRO A 63 -0.62 17.91 18.14
C PRO A 63 -0.14 17.37 16.78
N LEU A 64 0.98 16.64 16.74
CA LEU A 64 1.48 16.03 15.51
C LEU A 64 0.60 14.87 15.06
N ALA A 65 0.09 14.07 15.99
CA ALA A 65 -0.83 12.98 15.67
C ALA A 65 -2.15 13.48 15.06
N ILE A 66 -2.68 14.62 15.55
CA ILE A 66 -3.87 15.27 14.98
C ILE A 66 -3.56 15.82 13.57
N ALA A 67 -2.43 16.52 13.42
CA ALA A 67 -2.02 17.12 12.15
C ALA A 67 -1.74 16.08 11.04
N ALA A 68 -1.41 14.84 11.41
CA ALA A 68 -1.20 13.76 10.45
C ALA A 68 -2.49 13.24 9.81
N CYS A 69 -3.67 13.52 10.39
CA CYS A 69 -4.94 13.08 9.84
C CYS A 69 -5.33 13.95 8.63
N PRO A 70 -5.46 13.38 7.41
CA PRO A 70 -5.77 14.16 6.21
C PRO A 70 -7.22 14.68 6.16
N THR A 71 -8.07 14.27 7.11
CA THR A 71 -9.50 14.64 7.18
C THR A 71 -9.89 15.25 8.53
N ALA A 72 -8.92 15.67 9.35
CA ALA A 72 -9.17 16.34 10.63
C ALA A 72 -9.61 17.80 10.46
#